data_AF-A0A963RG52-F1
#
_entry.id   AF-A0A963RG52-F1
#
_cell.length_a   1.000
_cell.length_b   1.000
_cell.length_c   1.000
_cell.angle_alpha   90.00
_cell.angle_beta   90.00
_cell.angle_gamma   90.00
#
_symmetry.space_group_name_H-M   'P 1'
#
loop_
_entity.id
_entity.type
_entity.pdbx_description
1 polymer ?
#
loop_
_entity_poly.entity_id
_entity_poly.type
_entity_poly.pdbx_seq_one_letter_code
_entity_poly.pdbx_strand_id
1 'polypeptide(L)'
;MVLGGGVLAACGAAIGEEPKVAAREPVPPAPPPSRPLVRLPADFVFSGDQQQGGWIRGTVPAGTVSLSLAGTPVELAPDGSFFAAFDRDAPPRAALVARRSDGSAVTRDLAVAPRGWKIEHINAARRPGGPSEAFMARRRPELARINAARAKDTGASGWRQQFIWPVRGRISGMFGSQRVYRGEPGSYHSGLDIATGASGTPFVAPADGVVILAAKEPFTLEGHLLMIDHGMGLNSAFLHCSALLVEEGDTVRQGQLIGRIGATGRATGPHLHWSMKWQKARIDPILLTGPMK
;
A
#
# COMPACT_ATOMS: atom_id res chain seq x y z
N MET A 1 58.28 52.50 -54.09
CA MET A 1 56.96 51.85 -54.15
C MET A 1 56.41 51.82 -52.72
N VAL A 2 55.35 52.59 -52.49
CA VAL A 2 54.38 52.68 -51.36
C VAL A 2 54.43 51.49 -50.36
N LEU A 3 54.80 51.68 -49.07
CA LEU A 3 54.02 52.04 -47.85
C LEU A 3 53.08 50.96 -47.26
N GLY A 4 53.18 50.77 -45.93
CA GLY A 4 52.21 50.12 -45.02
C GLY A 4 52.88 49.03 -44.16
N GLY A 5 53.02 49.08 -42.84
CA GLY A 5 52.29 49.79 -41.79
C GLY A 5 51.61 48.74 -40.90
N GLY A 6 51.98 48.64 -39.61
CA GLY A 6 51.24 47.79 -38.65
C GLY A 6 52.05 47.29 -37.45
N VAL A 7 51.91 48.01 -36.35
CA VAL A 7 52.43 47.75 -35.01
C VAL A 7 51.85 46.46 -34.41
N LEU A 8 52.68 45.64 -33.74
CA LEU A 8 52.23 44.74 -32.68
C LEU A 8 52.99 45.06 -31.39
N ALA A 9 52.24 45.62 -30.44
CA ALA A 9 52.60 45.75 -29.04
C ALA A 9 51.77 44.74 -28.24
N ALA A 10 52.42 43.96 -27.38
CA ALA A 10 51.86 43.37 -26.15
C ALA A 10 53.04 42.74 -25.39
N CYS A 11 53.59 43.44 -24.40
CA CYS A 11 53.19 43.38 -22.98
C CYS A 11 53.64 42.07 -22.31
N GLY A 12 54.77 42.16 -21.60
CA GLY A 12 55.19 41.16 -20.63
C GLY A 12 54.23 41.16 -19.43
N ALA A 13 53.84 39.97 -18.99
CA ALA A 13 53.13 39.77 -17.75
C ALA A 13 54.09 39.12 -16.74
N ALA A 14 54.35 39.85 -15.67
CA ALA A 14 55.08 39.38 -14.49
C ALA A 14 54.31 38.26 -13.80
N ILE A 15 55.03 37.21 -13.41
CA ILE A 15 54.55 36.15 -12.52
C ILE A 15 54.33 36.74 -11.12
N GLY A 16 53.07 37.00 -10.76
CA GLY A 16 52.67 37.37 -9.41
C GLY A 16 52.50 36.14 -8.53
N GLU A 17 53.11 36.15 -7.35
CA GLU A 17 52.87 35.19 -6.27
C GLU A 17 51.40 35.25 -5.80
N GLU A 18 50.73 34.09 -5.77
CA GLU A 18 49.36 33.98 -5.24
C GLU A 18 49.33 34.15 -3.71
N PRO A 19 48.35 34.88 -3.15
CA PRO A 19 48.24 35.03 -1.70
C PRO A 19 47.67 33.77 -1.06
N LYS A 20 48.34 33.30 -0.01
CA LYS A 20 47.92 32.16 0.81
C LYS A 20 46.64 32.50 1.58
N VAL A 21 45.50 31.97 1.14
CA VAL A 21 44.20 32.12 1.82
C VAL A 21 44.22 31.34 3.14
N ALA A 22 44.08 32.05 4.26
CA ALA A 22 44.00 31.44 5.59
C ALA A 22 42.72 30.58 5.70
N ALA A 23 42.88 29.34 6.18
CA ALA A 23 41.78 28.41 6.41
C ALA A 23 40.85 28.93 7.52
N ARG A 24 39.56 29.07 7.22
CA ARG A 24 38.52 29.33 8.23
C ARG A 24 38.28 28.06 9.06
N GLU A 25 38.24 28.20 10.38
CA GLU A 25 37.85 27.11 11.28
C GLU A 25 36.45 26.57 10.94
N PRO A 26 36.22 25.25 11.05
CA PRO A 26 34.93 24.66 10.77
C PRO A 26 33.90 25.08 11.83
N VAL A 27 32.77 25.63 11.36
CA VAL A 27 31.61 25.93 12.20
C VAL A 27 31.04 24.62 12.73
N PRO A 28 30.83 24.45 14.05
CA PRO A 28 30.26 23.23 14.60
C PRO A 28 28.85 22.98 14.05
N PRO A 29 28.47 21.71 13.80
CA PRO A 29 27.15 21.39 13.25
C PRO A 29 26.05 21.87 14.19
N ALA A 30 25.02 22.50 13.62
CA ALA A 30 23.85 22.94 14.36
C ALA A 30 23.21 21.74 15.10
N PRO A 31 22.73 21.92 16.34
CA PRO A 31 22.05 20.85 17.06
C PRO A 31 20.82 20.39 16.25
N PRO A 32 20.49 19.08 16.28
CA PRO A 32 19.33 18.57 15.56
C PRO A 32 18.07 19.31 16.02
N PRO A 33 17.13 19.62 15.12
CA PRO A 33 15.90 20.30 15.51
C PRO A 33 15.20 19.48 16.59
N SER A 34 14.86 20.13 17.71
CA SER A 34 14.09 19.52 18.79
C SER A 34 12.75 19.03 18.21
N ARG A 35 12.55 17.70 18.22
CA ARG A 35 11.30 17.09 17.75
C ARG A 35 10.15 17.69 18.57
N PRO A 36 9.15 18.34 17.95
CA PRO A 36 8.05 18.92 18.70
C PRO A 36 7.36 17.84 19.53
N LEU A 37 7.14 18.12 20.81
CA LEU A 37 6.39 17.23 21.70
C LEU A 37 4.96 17.13 21.17
N VAL A 38 4.61 15.98 20.60
CA VAL A 38 3.24 15.72 20.14
C VAL A 38 2.35 15.57 21.38
N ARG A 39 1.47 16.55 21.61
CA ARG A 39 0.49 16.48 22.70
C ARG A 39 -0.67 15.59 22.29
N LEU A 40 -0.72 14.39 22.86
CA LEU A 40 -1.79 13.42 22.61
C LEU A 40 -3.11 13.83 23.31
N PRO A 41 -4.27 13.44 22.74
CA PRO A 41 -5.59 13.72 23.32
C PRO A 41 -5.89 12.88 24.57
N ALA A 42 -6.95 13.24 25.32
CA ALA A 42 -7.38 12.49 26.50
C ALA A 42 -8.17 11.21 26.16
N ASP A 43 -8.81 11.16 24.99
CA ASP A 43 -9.59 10.04 24.46
C ASP A 43 -9.20 9.79 22.98
N PHE A 44 -9.68 8.71 22.38
CA PHE A 44 -9.50 8.38 20.98
C PHE A 44 -10.05 9.47 20.05
N VAL A 45 -9.25 9.87 19.07
CA VAL A 45 -9.66 10.74 17.95
C VAL A 45 -9.38 10.00 16.65
N PHE A 46 -10.41 9.62 15.90
CA PHE A 46 -10.24 8.90 14.64
C PHE A 46 -11.34 9.21 13.63
N SER A 47 -11.07 8.85 12.37
CA SER A 47 -11.99 8.93 11.25
C SER A 47 -11.90 7.66 10.41
N GLY A 48 -12.89 7.44 9.54
CA GLY A 48 -12.93 6.31 8.61
C GLY A 48 -14.30 5.64 8.55
N ASP A 49 -14.43 4.66 7.67
CA ASP A 49 -15.66 3.91 7.43
C ASP A 49 -15.76 2.71 8.38
N GLN A 50 -16.56 2.84 9.44
CA GLN A 50 -16.82 1.76 10.40
C GLN A 50 -17.85 0.75 9.87
N GLN A 51 -17.45 0.02 8.84
CA GLN A 51 -18.26 -1.01 8.19
C GLN A 51 -17.39 -2.17 7.73
N GLN A 52 -18.01 -3.29 7.38
CA GLN A 52 -17.32 -4.45 6.83
C GLN A 52 -16.46 -4.10 5.60
N GLY A 53 -15.19 -4.52 5.61
CA GLY A 53 -14.19 -4.12 4.62
C GLY A 53 -13.74 -2.66 4.73
N GLY A 54 -14.13 -1.93 5.78
CA GLY A 54 -13.75 -0.55 6.04
C GLY A 54 -12.52 -0.40 6.93
N TRP A 55 -12.24 0.83 7.36
CA TRP A 55 -11.02 1.19 8.07
C TRP A 55 -11.23 2.36 9.02
N ILE A 56 -10.32 2.51 9.97
CA ILE A 56 -10.20 3.69 10.83
C ILE A 56 -8.73 4.11 10.94
N ARG A 57 -8.49 5.41 11.01
CA ARG A 57 -7.19 5.99 11.34
C ARG A 57 -7.35 7.15 12.30
N GLY A 58 -6.40 7.31 13.21
CA GLY A 58 -6.51 8.34 14.23
C GLY A 58 -5.34 8.34 15.19
N THR A 59 -5.56 8.93 16.35
CA THR A 59 -4.59 9.10 17.42
C THR A 59 -5.14 8.51 18.72
N VAL A 60 -4.28 7.81 19.45
CA VAL A 60 -4.63 7.20 20.73
C VAL A 60 -4.64 8.21 21.88
N PRO A 61 -5.30 7.89 23.01
CA PRO A 61 -5.19 8.67 24.23
C PRO A 61 -3.74 8.80 24.73
N ALA A 62 -3.44 9.89 25.43
CA ALA A 62 -2.15 10.11 26.07
C ALA A 62 -1.79 8.97 27.03
N GLY A 63 -0.49 8.64 27.10
CA GLY A 63 0.04 7.57 27.94
C GLY A 63 -0.18 6.16 27.41
N THR A 64 -0.79 5.99 26.23
CA THR A 64 -1.00 4.68 25.60
C THR A 64 0.34 4.00 25.27
N VAL A 65 0.48 2.74 25.68
CA VAL A 65 1.64 1.88 25.40
C VAL A 65 1.30 0.70 24.50
N SER A 66 0.03 0.31 24.39
CA SER A 66 -0.42 -0.69 23.43
C SER A 66 -1.85 -0.45 22.99
N LEU A 67 -2.18 -0.89 21.78
CA LEU A 67 -3.49 -0.79 21.16
C LEU A 67 -3.92 -2.14 20.61
N SER A 68 -5.21 -2.45 20.71
CA SER A 68 -5.80 -3.61 20.03
C SER A 68 -7.18 -3.29 19.47
N LEU A 69 -7.54 -3.95 18.37
CA LEU A 69 -8.86 -3.94 17.77
C LEU A 69 -9.42 -5.37 17.80
N ALA A 70 -10.54 -5.58 18.49
CA ALA A 70 -11.14 -6.89 18.70
C ALA A 70 -10.12 -7.94 19.22
N GLY A 71 -9.24 -7.52 20.13
CA GLY A 71 -8.16 -8.35 20.69
C GLY A 71 -6.95 -8.57 19.78
N THR A 72 -7.00 -8.12 18.52
CA THR A 72 -5.84 -8.16 17.61
C THR A 72 -4.95 -6.95 17.85
N PRO A 73 -3.63 -7.13 18.08
CA PRO A 73 -2.70 -6.01 18.26
C PRO A 73 -2.71 -5.05 17.06
N VAL A 74 -2.71 -3.75 17.36
CA VAL A 74 -2.59 -2.67 16.37
C VAL A 74 -1.28 -1.94 16.62
N GLU A 75 -0.51 -1.74 15.56
CA GLU A 75 0.75 -1.01 15.63
C GLU A 75 0.51 0.47 15.91
N LEU A 76 1.42 1.07 16.70
CA LEU A 76 1.41 2.48 17.05
C LEU A 76 2.61 3.19 16.45
N ALA A 77 2.34 4.25 15.70
CA ALA A 77 3.39 5.15 15.26
C ALA A 77 3.96 5.94 16.46
N PRO A 78 5.22 6.44 16.37
CA PRO A 78 5.84 7.20 17.45
C PRO A 78 5.08 8.46 17.90
N ASP A 79 4.21 9.00 17.04
CA ASP A 79 3.36 10.15 17.33
C ASP A 79 1.98 9.75 17.88
N GLY A 80 1.80 8.48 18.28
CA GLY A 80 0.53 7.93 18.78
C GLY A 80 -0.53 7.73 17.70
N SER A 81 -0.21 7.91 16.43
CA SER A 81 -1.14 7.61 15.34
C SER A 81 -1.26 6.11 15.07
N PHE A 82 -2.40 5.67 14.55
CA PHE A 82 -2.65 4.27 14.20
C PHE A 82 -3.49 4.14 12.92
N PHE A 83 -3.45 2.95 12.33
CA PHE A 83 -4.37 2.49 11.30
C PHE A 83 -4.91 1.11 11.69
N ALA A 84 -6.22 0.91 11.57
CA ALA A 84 -6.86 -0.37 11.80
C ALA A 84 -8.01 -0.58 10.81
N ALA A 85 -8.40 -1.84 10.59
CA ALA A 85 -9.39 -2.16 9.57
C ALA A 85 -10.29 -3.33 9.93
N PHE A 86 -11.46 -3.39 9.30
CA PHE A 86 -12.47 -4.42 9.53
C PHE A 86 -12.50 -5.34 8.32
N ASP A 87 -12.37 -6.64 8.54
CA ASP A 87 -12.49 -7.62 7.45
C ASP A 87 -13.89 -7.56 6.80
N ARG A 88 -14.00 -8.09 5.58
CA ARG A 88 -15.30 -8.32 4.90
C ARG A 88 -16.33 -8.94 5.84
N ASP A 89 -15.94 -9.94 6.63
CA ASP A 89 -16.87 -10.70 7.46
C ASP A 89 -16.73 -10.33 8.95
N ALA A 90 -16.29 -9.11 9.25
CA ALA A 90 -16.14 -8.62 10.62
C ALA A 90 -17.47 -8.69 11.41
N PRO A 91 -17.43 -9.01 12.72
CA PRO A 91 -18.59 -8.92 13.60
C PRO A 91 -19.17 -7.51 13.66
N PRO A 92 -20.45 -7.34 14.02
CA PRO A 92 -21.12 -6.02 14.04
C PRO A 92 -20.59 -5.08 15.13
N ARG A 93 -19.71 -5.56 16.01
CA ARG A 93 -19.06 -4.78 17.06
C ARG A 93 -17.61 -5.18 17.18
N ALA A 94 -16.75 -4.19 17.45
CA ALA A 94 -15.34 -4.41 17.77
C ALA A 94 -14.90 -3.46 18.89
N ALA A 95 -14.16 -3.97 19.87
CA ALA A 95 -13.59 -3.14 20.92
C ALA A 95 -12.22 -2.61 20.49
N LEU A 96 -12.04 -1.29 20.51
CA LEU A 96 -10.75 -0.62 20.37
C LEU A 96 -10.22 -0.30 21.77
N VAL A 97 -9.13 -0.94 22.18
CA VAL A 97 -8.61 -0.88 23.55
C VAL A 97 -7.21 -0.33 23.56
N ALA A 98 -7.03 0.85 24.17
CA ALA A 98 -5.73 1.45 24.45
C ALA A 98 -5.36 1.20 25.90
N ARG A 99 -4.24 0.51 26.14
CA ARG A 99 -3.68 0.33 27.49
C ARG A 99 -2.62 1.37 27.74
N ARG A 100 -2.68 2.03 28.90
CA ARG A 100 -1.75 3.09 29.30
C ARG A 100 -0.62 2.57 30.19
N SER A 101 0.45 3.36 30.30
CA SER A 101 1.61 3.03 31.12
C SER A 101 1.31 2.91 32.62
N ASP A 102 0.24 3.55 33.10
CA ASP A 102 -0.24 3.46 34.50
C ASP A 102 -1.09 2.20 34.77
N GLY A 103 -1.24 1.32 33.77
CA GLY A 103 -2.06 0.11 33.84
C GLY A 103 -3.55 0.32 33.54
N SER A 104 -4.02 1.57 33.45
CA SER A 104 -5.40 1.87 33.06
C SER A 104 -5.65 1.58 31.57
N ALA A 105 -6.92 1.44 31.20
CA ALA A 105 -7.32 1.21 29.81
C ALA A 105 -8.45 2.16 29.41
N VAL A 106 -8.39 2.64 28.17
CA VAL A 106 -9.49 3.33 27.51
C VAL A 106 -10.04 2.39 26.45
N THR A 107 -11.34 2.11 26.52
CA THR A 107 -12.04 1.25 25.58
C THR A 107 -13.07 2.07 24.81
N ARG A 108 -13.08 1.92 23.49
CA ARG A 108 -14.14 2.42 22.61
C ARG A 108 -14.81 1.23 21.93
N ASP A 109 -16.11 1.09 22.13
CA ASP A 109 -16.94 0.15 21.37
C ASP A 109 -17.28 0.73 20.02
N LEU A 110 -16.86 0.05 18.95
CA LEU A 110 -17.11 0.43 17.57
C LEU A 110 -18.28 -0.37 17.02
N ALA A 111 -19.27 0.32 16.46
CA ALA A 111 -20.32 -0.31 15.67
C ALA A 111 -19.81 -0.51 14.24
N VAL A 112 -19.70 -1.77 13.81
CA VAL A 112 -19.24 -2.13 12.47
C VAL A 112 -20.47 -2.44 11.63
N ALA A 113 -20.86 -1.52 10.76
CA ALA A 113 -22.03 -1.72 9.91
C ALA A 113 -21.81 -2.91 8.94
N PRO A 114 -22.78 -3.83 8.82
CA PRO A 114 -22.72 -4.88 7.82
C PRO A 114 -22.85 -4.30 6.41
N ARG A 115 -22.34 -5.00 5.40
CA ARG A 115 -22.53 -4.63 3.99
C ARG A 115 -23.17 -5.76 3.19
N GLY A 116 -24.02 -5.37 2.25
CA GLY A 116 -24.59 -6.29 1.27
C GLY A 116 -23.56 -6.68 0.22
N TRP A 117 -23.40 -7.99 -0.01
CA TRP A 117 -22.52 -8.52 -1.05
C TRP A 117 -23.31 -8.92 -2.29
N LYS A 118 -22.71 -8.77 -3.47
CA LYS A 118 -23.27 -9.33 -4.71
C LYS A 118 -23.08 -10.85 -4.72
N ILE A 119 -24.08 -11.57 -4.22
CA ILE A 119 -24.10 -13.03 -4.19
C ILE A 119 -24.81 -13.57 -5.42
N GLU A 120 -24.13 -14.43 -6.17
CA GLU A 120 -24.67 -15.10 -7.36
C GLU A 120 -24.92 -16.58 -7.03
N HIS A 121 -26.18 -17.01 -7.09
CA HIS A 121 -26.56 -18.40 -6.87
C HIS A 121 -26.54 -19.17 -8.19
N ILE A 122 -25.64 -20.15 -8.28
CA ILE A 122 -25.44 -20.96 -9.48
C ILE A 122 -26.16 -22.29 -9.30
N ASN A 123 -27.08 -22.61 -10.21
CA ASN A 123 -27.76 -23.91 -10.26
C ASN A 123 -26.89 -24.99 -10.96
N ALA A 124 -25.65 -25.11 -10.52
CA ALA A 124 -24.73 -26.17 -10.92
C ALA A 124 -23.96 -26.64 -9.69
N ALA A 125 -23.64 -27.94 -9.65
CA ALA A 125 -22.75 -28.45 -8.62
C ALA A 125 -21.36 -27.83 -8.79
N ARG A 126 -20.69 -27.53 -7.68
CA ARG A 126 -19.28 -27.15 -7.73
C ARG A 126 -18.48 -28.35 -8.21
N ARG A 127 -17.46 -28.10 -9.06
CA ARG A 127 -16.60 -29.17 -9.55
C ARG A 127 -15.94 -29.90 -8.36
N PRO A 128 -16.16 -31.21 -8.20
CA PRO A 128 -15.54 -31.98 -7.12
C PRO A 128 -14.02 -32.13 -7.34
N GLY A 129 -13.28 -32.42 -6.28
CA GLY A 129 -11.86 -32.82 -6.35
C GLY A 129 -10.82 -31.74 -6.03
N GLY A 130 -11.23 -30.51 -5.69
CA GLY A 130 -10.30 -29.46 -5.26
C GLY A 130 -9.16 -29.16 -6.26
N PRO A 131 -8.14 -28.39 -5.86
CA PRO A 131 -6.91 -28.27 -6.64
C PRO A 131 -6.12 -29.58 -6.61
N SER A 132 -5.65 -30.04 -7.79
CA SER A 132 -4.77 -31.22 -7.90
C SER A 132 -3.45 -31.04 -7.14
N GLU A 133 -2.80 -32.12 -6.74
CA GLU A 133 -1.49 -32.07 -6.06
C GLU A 133 -0.42 -31.39 -6.93
N ALA A 134 -0.39 -31.64 -8.24
CA ALA A 134 0.53 -30.95 -9.16
C ALA A 134 0.30 -29.44 -9.23
N PHE A 135 -0.95 -28.99 -9.08
CA PHE A 135 -1.26 -27.58 -8.91
C PHE A 135 -0.75 -27.06 -7.56
N MET A 136 -0.99 -27.80 -6.49
CA MET A 136 -0.55 -27.40 -5.14
C MET A 136 0.97 -27.37 -4.99
N ALA A 137 1.71 -28.26 -5.66
CA ALA A 137 3.18 -28.25 -5.69
C ALA A 137 3.75 -26.94 -6.25
N ARG A 138 3.11 -26.37 -7.27
CA ARG A 138 3.43 -25.03 -7.79
C ARG A 138 2.92 -23.93 -6.86
N ARG A 139 1.72 -24.10 -6.31
CA ARG A 139 1.05 -23.06 -5.52
C ARG A 139 1.68 -22.81 -4.14
N ARG A 140 2.21 -23.85 -3.48
CA ARG A 140 2.82 -23.75 -2.15
C ARG A 140 3.99 -22.74 -2.09
N PRO A 141 5.02 -22.79 -2.97
CA PRO A 141 6.09 -21.80 -2.94
C PRO A 141 5.63 -20.38 -3.30
N GLU A 142 4.65 -20.23 -4.20
CA GLU A 142 4.04 -18.92 -4.50
C GLU A 142 3.37 -18.31 -3.26
N LEU A 143 2.58 -19.10 -2.53
CA LEU A 143 1.96 -18.68 -1.28
C LEU A 143 3.00 -18.35 -0.20
N ALA A 144 4.08 -19.12 -0.12
CA ALA A 144 5.16 -18.83 0.81
C ALA A 144 5.80 -17.45 0.51
N ARG A 145 6.05 -17.14 -0.77
CA ARG A 145 6.54 -15.81 -1.18
C ARG A 145 5.57 -14.69 -0.86
N ILE A 146 4.27 -14.87 -1.14
CA ILE A 146 3.23 -13.87 -0.82
C ILE A 146 3.16 -13.63 0.70
N ASN A 147 3.20 -14.69 1.50
CA ASN A 147 3.12 -14.58 2.95
C ASN A 147 4.38 -13.94 3.53
N ALA A 148 5.57 -14.29 3.02
CA ALA A 148 6.83 -13.67 3.41
C ALA A 148 6.86 -12.18 3.06
N ALA A 149 6.37 -11.80 1.87
CA ALA A 149 6.27 -10.39 1.48
C ALA A 149 5.37 -9.59 2.43
N ARG A 150 4.21 -10.14 2.81
CA ARG A 150 3.27 -9.51 3.76
C ARG A 150 3.79 -9.39 5.20
N ALA A 151 4.83 -10.15 5.54
CA ALA A 151 5.46 -10.09 6.85
C ALA A 151 6.58 -9.04 6.94
N LYS A 152 6.97 -8.43 5.81
CA LYS A 152 7.95 -7.34 5.79
C LYS A 152 7.32 -6.10 6.43
N ASP A 153 8.07 -5.46 7.32
CA ASP A 153 7.83 -4.11 7.80
C ASP A 153 8.89 -3.21 7.18
N THR A 154 8.46 -2.26 6.36
CA THR A 154 9.35 -1.38 5.60
C THR A 154 9.49 0.01 6.21
N GLY A 155 8.74 0.32 7.29
CA GLY A 155 8.64 1.67 7.82
C GLY A 155 7.94 2.66 6.88
N ALA A 156 7.26 2.18 5.84
CA ALA A 156 6.47 3.01 4.94
C ALA A 156 5.39 3.80 5.71
N SER A 157 5.03 4.97 5.18
CA SER A 157 4.06 5.88 5.81
C SER A 157 2.86 6.22 4.93
N GLY A 158 2.70 5.53 3.80
CA GLY A 158 1.60 5.76 2.85
C GLY A 158 0.21 5.52 3.44
N TRP A 159 0.10 4.71 4.50
CA TRP A 159 -1.14 4.52 5.26
C TRP A 159 -1.76 5.82 5.79
N ARG A 160 -0.97 6.91 5.91
CA ARG A 160 -1.43 8.24 6.32
C ARG A 160 -2.11 9.02 5.20
N GLN A 161 -1.90 8.65 3.94
CA GLN A 161 -2.39 9.39 2.78
C GLN A 161 -3.87 9.11 2.50
N GLN A 162 -4.50 10.00 1.76
CA GLN A 162 -5.72 9.66 1.02
C GLN A 162 -5.32 8.86 -0.21
N PHE A 163 -5.82 7.64 -0.37
CA PHE A 163 -5.44 6.81 -1.52
C PHE A 163 -6.09 7.34 -2.80
N ILE A 164 -5.38 7.19 -3.92
CA ILE A 164 -5.92 7.46 -5.26
C ILE A 164 -6.24 6.16 -6.00
N TRP A 165 -7.06 6.28 -7.03
CA TRP A 165 -7.30 5.18 -7.96
C TRP A 165 -6.02 4.84 -8.73
N PRO A 166 -5.57 3.57 -8.77
CA PRO A 166 -4.38 3.19 -9.54
C PRO A 166 -4.62 3.29 -11.06
N VAL A 167 -5.88 3.20 -11.48
CA VAL A 167 -6.33 3.38 -12.87
C VAL A 167 -7.82 3.72 -12.86
N ARG A 168 -8.30 4.43 -13.89
CA ARG A 168 -9.73 4.68 -14.11
C ARG A 168 -10.27 3.76 -15.20
N GLY A 169 -11.45 3.20 -14.99
CA GLY A 169 -12.08 2.27 -15.92
C GLY A 169 -13.38 1.72 -15.35
N ARG A 170 -14.03 0.83 -16.11
CA ARG A 170 -15.26 0.18 -15.65
C ARG A 170 -14.91 -0.83 -14.55
N ILE A 171 -15.61 -0.75 -13.43
CA ILE A 171 -15.53 -1.79 -12.40
C ILE A 171 -16.22 -3.06 -12.94
N SER A 172 -15.45 -4.11 -13.19
CA SER A 172 -15.94 -5.40 -13.69
C SER A 172 -16.18 -6.43 -12.59
N GLY A 173 -15.59 -6.24 -11.42
CA GLY A 173 -15.70 -7.15 -10.27
C GLY A 173 -15.64 -6.37 -8.96
N MET A 174 -16.68 -6.46 -8.14
CA MET A 174 -16.79 -5.75 -6.87
C MET A 174 -16.19 -6.56 -5.72
N PHE A 175 -15.60 -5.88 -4.74
CA PHE A 175 -15.15 -6.50 -3.49
C PHE A 175 -16.30 -7.23 -2.80
N GLY A 176 -15.99 -8.39 -2.23
CA GLY A 176 -16.93 -9.21 -1.45
C GLY A 176 -17.96 -9.98 -2.28
N SER A 177 -18.05 -9.76 -3.59
CA SER A 177 -18.89 -10.56 -4.49
C SER A 177 -18.53 -12.04 -4.41
N GLN A 178 -19.51 -12.94 -4.49
CA GLN A 178 -19.29 -14.36 -4.26
C GLN A 178 -20.29 -15.21 -5.04
N ARG A 179 -19.84 -16.37 -5.51
CA ARG A 179 -20.71 -17.38 -6.11
C ARG A 179 -21.03 -18.48 -5.10
N VAL A 180 -22.28 -18.95 -5.12
CA VAL A 180 -22.76 -20.06 -4.29
C VAL A 180 -23.33 -21.15 -5.21
N TYR A 181 -22.73 -22.33 -5.20
CA TYR A 181 -23.04 -23.46 -6.08
C TYR A 181 -23.93 -24.46 -5.34
N ARG A 182 -25.25 -24.44 -5.60
CA ARG A 182 -26.23 -25.27 -4.87
C ARG A 182 -26.01 -25.30 -3.34
N GLY A 183 -25.81 -24.12 -2.76
CA GLY A 183 -25.58 -23.96 -1.32
C GLY A 183 -24.12 -24.00 -0.88
N GLU A 184 -23.18 -24.44 -1.74
CA GLU A 184 -21.75 -24.42 -1.43
C GLU A 184 -21.11 -23.06 -1.80
N PRO A 185 -20.66 -22.25 -0.81
CA PRO A 185 -20.02 -20.97 -1.11
C PRO A 185 -18.63 -21.18 -1.72
N GLY A 186 -18.38 -20.54 -2.87
CA GLY A 186 -17.04 -20.39 -3.43
C GLY A 186 -16.23 -19.32 -2.69
N SER A 187 -14.98 -19.08 -3.10
CA SER A 187 -14.22 -17.93 -2.60
C SER A 187 -14.88 -16.62 -3.02
N TYR A 188 -14.97 -15.66 -2.11
CA TYR A 188 -15.38 -14.30 -2.46
C TYR A 188 -14.25 -13.54 -3.16
N HIS A 189 -14.62 -12.46 -3.85
CA HIS A 189 -13.72 -11.58 -4.55
C HIS A 189 -13.01 -10.63 -3.55
N SER A 190 -11.71 -10.80 -3.36
CA SER A 190 -10.93 -10.12 -2.33
C SER A 190 -10.45 -8.71 -2.68
N GLY A 191 -10.87 -8.17 -3.81
CA GLY A 191 -10.41 -6.89 -4.32
C GLY A 191 -11.43 -6.31 -5.29
N LEU A 192 -10.95 -5.42 -6.14
CA LEU A 192 -11.72 -4.73 -7.16
C LEU A 192 -11.09 -5.01 -8.53
N ASP A 193 -11.90 -5.39 -9.50
CA ASP A 193 -11.45 -5.57 -10.88
C ASP A 193 -11.82 -4.33 -11.70
N ILE A 194 -10.82 -3.71 -12.32
CA ILE A 194 -10.97 -2.52 -13.14
C ILE A 194 -10.58 -2.85 -14.58
N ALA A 195 -11.57 -2.81 -15.48
CA ALA A 195 -11.39 -3.05 -16.89
C ALA A 195 -11.29 -1.71 -17.65
N THR A 196 -10.23 -1.58 -18.45
CA THR A 196 -9.99 -0.39 -19.30
C THR A 196 -10.25 -0.67 -20.78
N GLY A 197 -10.59 -1.91 -21.13
CA GLY A 197 -10.90 -2.33 -22.50
C GLY A 197 -9.72 -2.93 -23.27
N ALA A 198 -8.48 -2.75 -22.79
CA ALA A 198 -7.28 -3.29 -23.44
C ALA A 198 -6.19 -3.71 -22.45
N SER A 199 -5.30 -4.59 -22.89
CA SER A 199 -4.04 -4.89 -22.22
C SER A 199 -3.02 -3.75 -22.45
N GLY A 200 -2.05 -3.60 -21.57
CA GLY A 200 -0.97 -2.62 -21.69
C GLY A 200 -1.27 -1.25 -21.07
N THR A 201 -2.52 -0.98 -20.67
CA THR A 201 -2.91 0.27 -20.00
C THR A 201 -2.07 0.47 -18.73
N PRO A 202 -1.41 1.62 -18.57
CA PRO A 202 -0.59 1.90 -17.39
C PRO A 202 -1.46 2.04 -16.12
N PHE A 203 -0.90 1.64 -14.98
CA PHE A 203 -1.48 1.92 -13.67
C PHE A 203 -0.42 2.42 -12.68
N VAL A 204 -0.86 3.19 -11.70
CA VAL A 204 0.00 3.94 -10.78
C VAL A 204 -0.12 3.45 -9.33
N ALA A 205 0.87 3.78 -8.51
CA ALA A 205 0.82 3.52 -7.08
C ALA A 205 -0.30 4.36 -6.41
N PRO A 206 -1.21 3.72 -5.64
CA PRO A 206 -2.36 4.41 -5.05
C PRO A 206 -1.99 5.25 -3.82
N ALA A 207 -0.83 5.00 -3.23
CA ALA A 207 -0.21 5.73 -2.12
C ALA A 207 1.30 5.46 -2.16
N ASP A 208 2.07 6.24 -1.40
CA ASP A 208 3.49 5.99 -1.16
C ASP A 208 3.68 4.60 -0.53
N GLY A 209 4.83 3.98 -0.77
CA GLY A 209 5.12 2.69 -0.19
C GLY A 209 6.43 2.09 -0.67
N VAL A 210 6.66 0.84 -0.29
CA VAL A 210 7.82 0.06 -0.71
C VAL A 210 7.34 -1.22 -1.38
N VAL A 211 7.91 -1.55 -2.54
CA VAL A 211 7.59 -2.79 -3.26
C VAL A 211 8.13 -3.98 -2.48
N ILE A 212 7.22 -4.82 -1.98
CA ILE A 212 7.56 -5.99 -1.14
C ILE A 212 7.57 -7.31 -1.91
N LEU A 213 6.94 -7.35 -3.10
CA LEU A 213 6.96 -8.47 -4.03
C LEU A 213 6.75 -7.97 -5.46
N ALA A 214 7.60 -8.39 -6.39
CA ALA A 214 7.44 -8.15 -7.82
C ALA A 214 7.70 -9.46 -8.59
N ALA A 215 6.67 -10.31 -8.68
CA ALA A 215 6.75 -11.58 -9.38
C ALA A 215 6.64 -11.38 -10.90
N LYS A 216 7.79 -11.20 -11.55
CA LYS A 216 7.91 -11.14 -13.02
C LYS A 216 7.73 -12.51 -13.69
N GLU A 217 7.93 -13.60 -12.96
CA GLU A 217 7.47 -14.93 -13.38
C GLU A 217 6.01 -15.12 -12.97
N PRO A 218 5.09 -15.46 -13.90
CA PRO A 218 3.67 -15.57 -13.60
C PRO A 218 3.35 -16.64 -12.55
N PHE A 219 2.67 -16.26 -11.48
CA PHE A 219 2.08 -17.20 -10.53
C PHE A 219 0.82 -17.85 -11.09
N THR A 220 0.52 -19.05 -10.63
CA THR A 220 -0.60 -19.87 -11.11
C THR A 220 -1.95 -19.16 -11.09
N LEU A 221 -2.22 -18.34 -10.07
CA LEU A 221 -3.47 -17.58 -9.93
C LEU A 221 -3.29 -16.11 -10.27
N GLU A 222 -2.33 -15.47 -9.63
CA GLU A 222 -2.11 -14.03 -9.73
C GLU A 222 -1.52 -13.59 -11.07
N GLY A 223 -0.85 -14.49 -11.80
CA GLY A 223 -0.01 -14.09 -12.93
C GLY A 223 1.17 -13.25 -12.45
N HIS A 224 1.54 -12.22 -13.21
CA HIS A 224 2.49 -11.24 -12.69
C HIS A 224 1.85 -10.47 -11.53
N LEU A 225 2.52 -10.52 -10.39
CA LEU A 225 2.02 -10.00 -9.12
C LEU A 225 2.94 -8.90 -8.60
N LEU A 226 2.37 -7.73 -8.34
CA LEU A 226 3.04 -6.65 -7.63
C LEU A 226 2.36 -6.44 -6.28
N MET A 227 3.14 -6.30 -5.21
CA MET A 227 2.66 -5.93 -3.89
C MET A 227 3.47 -4.78 -3.32
N ILE A 228 2.77 -3.81 -2.72
CA ILE A 228 3.36 -2.63 -2.10
C ILE A 228 2.93 -2.60 -0.63
N ASP A 229 3.90 -2.49 0.27
CA ASP A 229 3.67 -2.16 1.67
C ASP A 229 3.50 -0.64 1.81
N HIS A 230 2.40 -0.23 2.44
CA HIS A 230 2.10 1.16 2.75
C HIS A 230 2.36 1.49 4.24
N GLY A 231 2.80 0.50 5.02
CA GLY A 231 3.12 0.58 6.44
C GLY A 231 1.96 0.25 7.38
N MET A 232 2.25 0.08 8.67
CA MET A 232 1.27 -0.26 9.72
C MET A 232 0.43 -1.51 9.37
N GLY A 233 1.05 -2.47 8.68
CA GLY A 233 0.41 -3.71 8.21
C GLY A 233 -0.52 -3.56 7.00
N LEU A 234 -0.64 -2.38 6.38
CA LEU A 234 -1.46 -2.13 5.20
C LEU A 234 -0.67 -2.34 3.91
N ASN A 235 -1.15 -3.22 3.03
CA ASN A 235 -0.55 -3.46 1.71
C ASN A 235 -1.60 -3.45 0.59
N SER A 236 -1.14 -3.10 -0.61
CA SER A 236 -1.86 -3.31 -1.87
C SER A 236 -1.27 -4.47 -2.65
N ALA A 237 -2.09 -5.13 -3.46
CA ALA A 237 -1.65 -6.11 -4.46
C ALA A 237 -2.34 -5.90 -5.81
N PHE A 238 -1.57 -6.00 -6.88
CA PHE A 238 -1.96 -5.82 -8.28
C PHE A 238 -1.65 -7.10 -9.04
N LEU A 239 -2.69 -7.72 -9.58
CA LEU A 239 -2.61 -9.02 -10.23
C LEU A 239 -2.86 -8.89 -11.73
N HIS A 240 -2.58 -9.98 -12.43
CA HIS A 240 -2.83 -10.17 -13.85
C HIS A 240 -2.04 -9.21 -14.75
N CYS A 241 -0.96 -8.60 -14.24
CA CYS A 241 -0.22 -7.56 -14.95
C CYS A 241 0.43 -8.09 -16.24
N SER A 242 0.49 -7.28 -17.29
CA SER A 242 1.28 -7.62 -18.48
C SER A 242 2.75 -7.29 -18.28
N ALA A 243 3.05 -6.23 -17.52
CA ALA A 243 4.40 -5.82 -17.17
C ALA A 243 4.43 -5.18 -15.78
N LEU A 244 5.53 -5.42 -15.05
CA LEU A 244 5.89 -4.73 -13.82
C LEU A 244 7.03 -3.75 -14.14
N LEU A 245 6.90 -2.49 -13.73
CA LEU A 245 7.84 -1.42 -14.07
C LEU A 245 8.69 -0.97 -12.86
N VAL A 246 8.63 -1.75 -11.79
CA VAL A 246 9.34 -1.56 -10.52
C VAL A 246 9.84 -2.91 -10.02
N GLU A 247 10.78 -2.90 -9.09
CA GLU A 247 11.44 -4.07 -8.51
C GLU A 247 11.24 -4.15 -6.99
N GLU A 248 11.48 -5.34 -6.42
CA GLU A 248 11.40 -5.50 -4.95
C GLU A 248 12.44 -4.60 -4.26
N GLY A 249 11.99 -3.85 -3.25
CA GLY A 249 12.80 -2.87 -2.53
C GLY A 249 12.63 -1.42 -3.01
N ASP A 250 12.04 -1.20 -4.19
CA ASP A 250 11.80 0.15 -4.69
C ASP A 250 10.85 0.92 -3.77
N THR A 251 11.24 2.15 -3.42
CA THR A 251 10.32 3.13 -2.84
C THR A 251 9.52 3.79 -3.96
N VAL A 252 8.20 3.76 -3.84
CA VAL A 252 7.29 4.37 -4.82
C VAL A 252 6.50 5.51 -4.19
N ARG A 253 6.17 6.50 -5.01
CA ARG A 253 5.33 7.64 -4.63
C ARG A 253 3.92 7.49 -5.19
N GLN A 254 2.92 8.02 -4.49
CA GLN A 254 1.56 8.11 -4.99
C GLN A 254 1.54 8.72 -6.40
N GLY A 255 0.87 8.06 -7.34
CA GLY A 255 0.79 8.50 -8.75
C GLY A 255 1.97 8.05 -9.63
N GLN A 256 3.01 7.42 -9.07
CA GLN A 256 4.10 6.86 -9.86
C GLN A 256 3.61 5.68 -10.69
N LEU A 257 4.03 5.63 -11.96
CA LEU A 257 3.80 4.48 -12.84
C LEU A 257 4.53 3.23 -12.30
N ILE A 258 3.80 2.14 -12.09
CA ILE A 258 4.35 0.91 -11.48
C ILE A 258 4.11 -0.36 -12.31
N GLY A 259 3.21 -0.32 -13.29
CA GLY A 259 2.91 -1.49 -14.09
C GLY A 259 1.92 -1.23 -15.22
N ARG A 260 1.59 -2.31 -15.93
CA ARG A 260 0.61 -2.32 -17.01
C ARG A 260 -0.39 -3.45 -16.83
N ILE A 261 -1.65 -3.15 -17.12
CA ILE A 261 -2.77 -4.11 -17.09
C ILE A 261 -2.49 -5.24 -18.07
N GLY A 262 -2.87 -6.47 -17.70
CA GLY A 262 -2.77 -7.62 -18.58
C GLY A 262 -3.87 -8.64 -18.30
N ALA A 263 -3.60 -9.89 -18.68
CA ALA A 263 -4.48 -11.04 -18.44
C ALA A 263 -3.67 -12.30 -18.07
N THR A 264 -2.51 -12.14 -17.41
CA THR A 264 -1.67 -13.28 -16.99
C THR A 264 -2.28 -14.03 -15.80
N GLY A 265 -1.88 -15.29 -15.61
CA GLY A 265 -2.41 -16.13 -14.52
C GLY A 265 -3.85 -16.57 -14.78
N ARG A 266 -4.69 -16.57 -13.76
CA ARG A 266 -6.09 -16.97 -13.87
C ARG A 266 -7.00 -15.76 -14.08
N ALA A 267 -6.97 -15.20 -15.28
CA ALA A 267 -7.83 -14.11 -15.75
C ALA A 267 -8.64 -14.52 -16.99
N THR A 268 -9.87 -14.03 -17.14
CA THR A 268 -10.73 -14.28 -18.31
C THR A 268 -10.60 -13.22 -19.41
N GLY A 269 -9.84 -12.14 -19.15
CA GLY A 269 -9.58 -11.05 -20.09
C GLY A 269 -8.82 -9.90 -19.41
N PRO A 270 -8.43 -8.85 -20.15
CA PRO A 270 -7.62 -7.76 -19.58
C PRO A 270 -8.36 -6.94 -18.51
N HIS A 271 -7.83 -6.96 -17.29
CA HIS A 271 -8.30 -6.14 -16.16
C HIS A 271 -7.20 -6.00 -15.10
N LEU A 272 -7.27 -4.94 -14.29
CA LEU A 272 -6.48 -4.83 -13.08
C LEU A 272 -7.28 -5.37 -11.91
N HIS A 273 -6.86 -6.49 -11.32
CA HIS A 273 -7.34 -6.84 -9.99
C HIS A 273 -6.48 -6.11 -8.95
N TRP A 274 -7.11 -5.23 -8.20
CA TRP A 274 -6.49 -4.45 -7.13
C TRP A 274 -7.11 -4.82 -5.79
N SER A 275 -6.28 -5.32 -4.86
CA SER A 275 -6.74 -5.69 -3.51
C SER A 275 -5.98 -4.92 -2.44
N MET A 276 -6.66 -4.69 -1.32
CA MET A 276 -6.10 -4.06 -0.12
C MET A 276 -6.24 -5.00 1.07
N LYS A 277 -5.22 -5.06 1.91
CA LYS A 277 -5.24 -5.90 3.10
C LYS A 277 -4.47 -5.25 4.24
N TRP A 278 -5.11 -5.16 5.39
CA TRP A 278 -4.50 -4.74 6.66
C TRP A 278 -4.33 -5.96 7.56
N GLN A 279 -3.10 -6.30 7.90
CA GLN A 279 -2.75 -7.54 8.61
C GLN A 279 -3.42 -8.77 7.97
N LYS A 280 -4.44 -9.35 8.61
CA LYS A 280 -5.24 -10.48 8.08
C LYS A 280 -6.53 -10.03 7.40
N ALA A 281 -7.02 -8.83 7.69
CA ALA A 281 -8.29 -8.31 7.19
C ALA A 281 -8.20 -7.86 5.73
N ARG A 282 -9.09 -8.37 4.88
CA ARG A 282 -9.28 -7.86 3.52
C ARG A 282 -10.25 -6.70 3.56
N ILE A 283 -9.86 -5.60 2.93
CA ILE A 283 -10.64 -4.37 2.94
C ILE A 283 -10.96 -3.93 1.52
N ASP A 284 -12.04 -3.19 1.39
CA ASP A 284 -12.56 -2.72 0.13
C ASP A 284 -11.75 -1.49 -0.35
N PRO A 285 -11.03 -1.58 -1.48
CA PRO A 285 -10.25 -0.44 -1.99
C PRO A 285 -11.09 0.82 -2.26
N ILE A 286 -12.40 0.68 -2.50
CA ILE A 286 -13.28 1.83 -2.75
C ILE A 286 -13.44 2.71 -1.51
N LEU A 287 -13.33 2.13 -0.30
CA LEU A 287 -13.46 2.89 0.95
C LEU A 287 -12.18 3.68 1.27
N LEU A 288 -11.05 3.31 0.68
CA LEU A 288 -9.80 4.08 0.80
C LEU A 288 -9.72 5.22 -0.20
N THR A 289 -10.37 5.10 -1.36
CA THR A 289 -10.28 6.07 -2.47
C THR A 289 -11.50 6.97 -2.60
N GLY A 290 -12.65 6.54 -2.09
CA GLY A 290 -13.94 7.12 -2.41
C GLY A 290 -14.42 6.69 -3.81
N PRO A 291 -15.64 7.11 -4.20
CA PRO A 291 -16.20 6.74 -5.50
C PRO A 291 -15.33 7.26 -6.66
N MET A 292 -15.24 6.46 -7.72
CA MET A 292 -14.63 6.90 -8.97
C MET A 292 -15.56 7.94 -9.61
N LYS A 293 -15.17 9.22 -9.56
CA LYS A 293 -15.90 10.34 -10.17
C LYS A 293 -15.79 10.38 -11.69
#